data_AF-B9RUI0-F1
#
_entry.id   AF-B9RUI0-F1
#
_cell.length_a   1.000
_cell.length_b   1.000
_cell.length_c   1.000
_cell.angle_alpha   90.00
_cell.angle_beta   90.00
_cell.angle_gamma   90.00
#
_symmetry.space_group_name_H-M   'P 1'
#
loop_
_entity.id
_entity.type
_entity.pdbx_description
1 polymer ?
#
loop_
_entity_poly.entity_id
_entity_poly.type
_entity_poly.pdbx_seq_one_letter_code
_entity_poly.pdbx_strand_id
1 'polypeptide(L)'
;MAGIDQKKQLLTLIRDCASEKSQGERRVIGLKKRLVEIRTEVETENAELEASKRLKETIEQQLKGFEVELALNVAFIQSLEARVFQIQDEISSIGSEVDGLKNEERTSRDEFIEQMVKLGTRIRRFQEKIASEFQKENSIGTTAETENKVESDSRILADMVDQIVSQTTKEEQEYLVEQIIQKQVQQEYVDLQEKVSLMGMIMKETKALQDLTRYP
;
A
#
# COMPACT_ATOMS: atom_id res chain seq x y z
N MET A 1 -82.63 39.76 -84.54
CA MET A 1 -82.40 39.83 -83.07
C MET A 1 -81.29 38.91 -82.55
N ALA A 2 -80.78 37.92 -83.31
CA ALA A 2 -79.73 36.99 -82.84
C ALA A 2 -78.34 37.62 -82.56
N GLY A 3 -77.97 38.71 -83.26
CA GLY A 3 -76.64 39.34 -83.09
C GLY A 3 -76.44 40.14 -81.78
N ILE A 4 -77.52 40.55 -81.10
CA ILE A 4 -77.45 41.28 -79.82
C ILE A 4 -77.12 40.32 -78.66
N ASP A 5 -77.52 39.05 -78.78
CA ASP A 5 -77.33 38.02 -77.75
C ASP A 5 -75.89 37.47 -77.73
N GLN A 6 -75.29 37.23 -78.90
CA GLN A 6 -73.88 36.84 -79.03
C GLN A 6 -72.91 37.90 -78.48
N LYS A 7 -73.21 39.20 -78.69
CA LYS A 7 -72.41 40.31 -78.14
C LYS A 7 -72.46 40.35 -76.62
N LYS A 8 -73.62 40.07 -76.01
CA LYS A 8 -73.76 39.98 -74.55
C LYS A 8 -72.99 38.79 -73.97
N GLN A 9 -73.07 37.62 -74.61
CA GLN A 9 -72.30 36.43 -74.21
C GLN A 9 -70.79 36.68 -74.24
N LEU A 10 -70.27 37.32 -75.30
CA LEU A 10 -68.85 37.69 -75.39
C LEU A 10 -68.43 38.64 -74.26
N LEU A 11 -69.25 39.63 -73.93
CA LEU A 11 -68.97 40.57 -72.83
C LEU A 11 -68.97 39.88 -71.45
N THR A 12 -69.85 38.89 -71.24
CA THR A 12 -69.85 38.06 -70.03
C THR A 12 -68.56 37.24 -69.93
N LEU A 13 -68.16 36.55 -71.00
CA LEU A 13 -66.91 35.78 -71.03
C LEU A 13 -65.67 36.63 -70.76
N ILE A 14 -65.61 37.85 -71.30
CA ILE A 14 -64.51 38.79 -71.03
C ILE A 14 -64.50 39.18 -69.54
N ARG A 15 -65.67 39.43 -68.94
CA ARG A 15 -65.79 39.75 -67.51
C ARG A 15 -65.38 38.58 -66.63
N ASP A 16 -65.81 37.37 -66.96
CA ASP A 16 -65.50 36.16 -66.21
C ASP A 16 -63.99 35.88 -66.30
N CYS A 17 -63.40 35.99 -67.49
CA CYS A 17 -61.95 35.88 -67.70
C CYS A 17 -61.16 36.92 -66.90
N ALA A 18 -61.59 38.19 -66.90
CA ALA A 18 -60.94 39.23 -66.10
C ALA A 18 -61.07 38.97 -64.58
N SER A 19 -62.22 38.47 -64.15
CA SER A 19 -62.49 38.16 -62.74
C SER A 19 -61.68 36.96 -62.26
N GLU A 20 -61.59 35.90 -63.07
CA GLU A 20 -60.78 34.73 -62.81
C GLU A 20 -59.29 35.07 -62.78
N LYS A 21 -58.82 35.90 -63.73
CA LYS A 21 -57.45 36.42 -63.74
C LYS A 21 -57.12 37.15 -62.43
N SER A 22 -57.98 38.10 -62.03
CA SER A 22 -57.79 38.87 -60.78
C SER A 22 -57.80 37.95 -59.54
N GLN A 23 -58.70 36.96 -59.51
CA GLN A 23 -58.74 35.99 -58.42
C GLN A 23 -57.48 35.11 -58.39
N GLY A 24 -57.00 34.67 -59.56
CA GLY A 24 -55.75 33.93 -59.73
C GLY A 24 -54.54 34.73 -59.23
N GLU A 25 -54.42 35.99 -59.60
CA GLU A 25 -53.37 36.91 -59.14
C GLU A 25 -53.38 37.04 -57.61
N ARG A 26 -54.56 37.24 -57.00
CA ARG A 26 -54.70 37.28 -55.53
C ARG A 26 -54.27 35.96 -54.86
N ARG A 27 -54.66 34.80 -55.43
CA ARG A 27 -54.22 33.48 -54.92
C ARG A 27 -52.70 33.35 -54.98
N VAL A 28 -52.06 33.75 -56.09
CA VAL A 28 -50.60 33.69 -56.25
C VAL A 28 -49.90 34.60 -55.24
N ILE A 29 -50.39 35.82 -55.02
CA ILE A 29 -49.83 36.74 -54.01
C ILE A 29 -49.93 36.13 -52.61
N GLY A 30 -51.08 35.56 -52.25
CA GLY A 30 -51.27 34.87 -50.96
C GLY A 30 -50.32 33.69 -50.77
N LEU A 31 -50.15 32.85 -51.80
CA LEU A 31 -49.22 31.72 -51.76
C LEU A 31 -47.76 32.18 -51.63
N LYS A 32 -47.36 33.25 -52.34
CA LYS A 32 -46.02 33.83 -52.20
C LYS A 32 -45.75 34.34 -50.79
N LYS A 33 -46.72 35.02 -50.17
CA LYS A 33 -46.60 35.50 -48.78
C LYS A 33 -46.39 34.31 -47.82
N ARG A 34 -47.22 33.28 -47.95
CA ARG A 34 -47.12 32.08 -47.12
C ARG A 34 -45.81 31.32 -47.34
N LEU A 35 -45.30 31.28 -48.56
CA LEU A 35 -44.00 30.69 -48.87
C LEU A 35 -42.87 31.43 -48.14
N VAL A 36 -42.91 32.77 -48.11
CA VAL A 36 -41.94 33.57 -47.37
C VAL A 36 -42.04 33.32 -45.86
N GLU A 37 -43.26 33.32 -45.31
CA GLU A 37 -43.50 33.05 -43.87
C GLU A 37 -42.94 31.67 -43.47
N ILE A 38 -43.27 30.62 -44.22
CA ILE A 38 -42.76 29.25 -43.96
C ILE A 38 -41.24 29.21 -44.10
N ARG A 39 -40.65 29.90 -45.09
CA ARG A 39 -39.19 29.94 -45.24
C ARG A 39 -38.53 30.57 -44.01
N THR A 40 -39.06 31.68 -43.52
CA THR A 40 -38.52 32.33 -42.33
C THR A 40 -38.66 31.45 -41.09
N GLU A 41 -39.79 30.74 -40.95
CA GLU A 41 -40.01 29.80 -39.84
C GLU A 41 -38.99 28.65 -39.86
N VAL A 42 -38.76 28.04 -41.04
CA VAL A 42 -37.73 26.99 -41.22
C VAL A 42 -36.33 27.51 -40.91
N GLU A 43 -35.99 28.73 -41.34
CA GLU A 43 -34.70 29.33 -41.03
C GLU A 43 -34.53 29.56 -39.51
N THR A 44 -35.57 30.00 -38.81
CA THR A 44 -35.55 30.19 -37.35
C THR A 44 -35.43 28.87 -36.60
N GLU A 45 -36.25 27.87 -36.93
CA GLU A 45 -36.20 26.55 -36.30
C GLU A 45 -34.84 25.87 -36.53
N ASN A 46 -34.27 26.02 -37.73
CA ASN A 46 -32.95 25.48 -38.04
C ASN A 46 -31.85 26.17 -37.21
N ALA A 47 -31.93 27.49 -37.00
CA ALA A 47 -30.98 28.20 -36.14
C ALA A 47 -31.06 27.73 -34.68
N GLU A 48 -32.27 27.52 -34.16
CA GLU A 48 -32.50 26.99 -32.80
C GLU A 48 -32.00 25.54 -32.66
N LEU A 49 -32.24 24.70 -33.67
CA LEU A 49 -31.74 23.33 -33.70
C LEU A 49 -30.21 23.28 -33.64
N GLU A 50 -29.53 24.11 -34.43
CA GLU A 50 -28.06 24.18 -34.42
C GLU A 50 -27.52 24.72 -33.10
N ALA A 51 -28.21 25.67 -32.46
CA ALA A 51 -27.84 26.13 -31.11
C ALA A 51 -27.99 25.00 -30.07
N SER A 52 -29.09 24.22 -30.15
CA SER A 52 -29.33 23.07 -29.28
C SER A 52 -28.27 21.97 -29.45
N LYS A 53 -27.86 21.67 -30.69
CA LYS A 53 -26.78 20.71 -30.98
C LYS A 53 -25.46 21.11 -30.33
N ARG A 54 -25.04 22.38 -30.47
CA ARG A 54 -23.81 22.88 -29.85
C ARG A 54 -23.86 22.81 -28.32
N LEU A 55 -25.00 23.12 -27.73
CA LEU A 55 -25.19 23.00 -26.27
C LEU A 55 -25.08 21.54 -25.84
N LYS A 56 -25.74 20.62 -26.56
CA LYS A 56 -25.64 19.18 -26.31
C LYS A 56 -24.20 18.70 -26.38
N GLU A 57 -23.46 19.05 -27.43
CA GLU A 57 -22.04 18.69 -27.58
C GLU A 57 -21.18 19.19 -26.41
N THR A 58 -21.46 20.41 -25.93
CA THR A 58 -20.76 20.99 -24.77
C THR A 58 -21.02 20.18 -23.50
N ILE A 59 -22.28 19.81 -23.25
CA ILE A 59 -22.67 19.01 -22.08
C ILE A 59 -22.06 17.60 -22.17
N GLU A 60 -22.06 16.97 -23.36
CA GLU A 60 -21.46 15.65 -23.57
C GLU A 60 -19.94 15.66 -23.32
N GLN A 61 -19.24 16.72 -23.73
CA GLN A 61 -17.81 16.89 -23.43
C GLN A 61 -17.55 17.04 -21.94
N GLN A 62 -18.36 17.84 -21.23
CA GLN A 62 -18.25 18.01 -19.78
C GLN A 62 -18.54 16.69 -19.05
N LEU A 63 -19.58 15.96 -19.44
CA LEU A 63 -19.92 14.65 -18.88
C LEU A 63 -18.75 13.68 -19.02
N LYS A 64 -18.14 13.60 -20.20
CA LYS A 64 -16.97 12.76 -20.45
C LYS A 64 -15.77 13.17 -19.57
N GLY A 65 -15.60 14.46 -19.31
CA GLY A 65 -14.61 14.96 -18.35
C GLY A 65 -14.84 14.41 -16.94
N PHE A 66 -16.09 14.49 -16.45
CA PHE A 66 -16.46 13.95 -15.14
C PHE A 66 -16.33 12.42 -15.06
N GLU A 67 -16.62 11.68 -16.13
CA GLU A 67 -16.43 10.23 -16.18
C GLU A 67 -14.94 9.85 -16.02
N VAL A 68 -14.04 10.59 -16.65
CA VAL A 68 -12.58 10.37 -16.51
C VAL A 68 -12.13 10.70 -15.09
N GLU A 69 -12.56 11.83 -14.53
CA GLU A 69 -12.25 12.21 -13.14
C GLU A 69 -12.75 11.17 -12.14
N LEU A 70 -13.96 10.66 -12.34
CA LEU A 70 -14.53 9.59 -11.51
C LEU A 70 -13.69 8.31 -11.60
N ALA A 71 -13.28 7.90 -12.80
CA ALA A 71 -12.43 6.72 -12.98
C ALA A 71 -11.07 6.86 -12.27
N LEU A 72 -10.47 8.04 -12.35
CA LEU A 72 -9.22 8.35 -11.64
C LEU A 72 -9.40 8.30 -10.12
N ASN A 73 -10.48 8.88 -9.61
CA ASN A 73 -10.79 8.86 -8.18
C ASN A 73 -11.03 7.43 -7.66
N VAL A 74 -11.74 6.60 -8.42
CA VAL A 74 -11.94 5.18 -8.08
C VAL A 74 -10.60 4.44 -8.02
N ALA A 75 -9.73 4.60 -9.02
CA ALA A 75 -8.41 3.97 -9.02
C ALA A 75 -7.53 4.45 -7.85
N PHE A 76 -7.62 5.74 -7.51
CA PHE A 76 -6.90 6.32 -6.38
C PHE A 76 -7.38 5.76 -5.04
N ILE A 77 -8.70 5.64 -4.84
CA ILE A 77 -9.30 5.02 -3.65
C ILE A 77 -8.84 3.57 -3.51
N GLN A 78 -8.91 2.78 -4.59
CA GLN A 78 -8.45 1.38 -4.58
C GLN A 78 -6.97 1.27 -4.19
N SER A 79 -6.12 2.18 -4.69
CA SER A 79 -4.70 2.21 -4.30
C SER A 79 -4.51 2.57 -2.82
N LEU A 80 -5.33 3.47 -2.27
CA LEU A 80 -5.27 3.82 -0.85
C LEU A 80 -5.75 2.65 0.02
N GLU A 81 -6.84 1.99 -0.35
CA GLU A 81 -7.36 0.81 0.36
C GLU A 81 -6.34 -0.31 0.39
N ALA A 82 -5.68 -0.62 -0.73
CA ALA A 82 -4.61 -1.61 -0.78
C ALA A 82 -3.45 -1.27 0.17
N ARG A 83 -3.05 0.02 0.23
CA ARG A 83 -1.99 0.47 1.12
C ARG A 83 -2.40 0.40 2.60
N VAL A 84 -3.65 0.73 2.92
CA VAL A 84 -4.18 0.60 4.28
C VAL A 84 -4.19 -0.86 4.71
N PHE A 85 -4.63 -1.76 3.83
CA PHE A 85 -4.61 -3.20 4.10
C PHE A 85 -3.20 -3.72 4.38
N GLN A 86 -2.22 -3.32 3.56
CA GLN A 86 -0.81 -3.69 3.78
C GLN A 86 -0.30 -3.20 5.14
N ILE A 87 -0.56 -1.93 5.48
CA ILE A 87 -0.13 -1.36 6.78
C ILE A 87 -0.79 -2.11 7.94
N GLN A 88 -2.05 -2.52 7.81
CA GLN A 88 -2.75 -3.29 8.84
C GLN A 88 -2.14 -4.68 9.04
N ASP A 89 -1.71 -5.34 7.95
CA ASP A 89 -1.01 -6.62 8.02
C ASP A 89 0.37 -6.47 8.71
N GLU A 90 1.14 -5.44 8.33
CA GLU A 90 2.43 -5.11 8.96
C GLU A 90 2.27 -4.82 10.46
N ILE A 91 1.27 -4.02 10.85
CA ILE A 91 0.96 -3.74 12.26
C ILE A 91 0.62 -5.02 13.01
N SER A 92 -0.16 -5.91 12.40
CA SER A 92 -0.55 -7.19 13.02
C SER A 92 0.65 -8.12 13.21
N SER A 93 1.53 -8.19 12.20
CA SER A 93 2.78 -8.96 12.26
C SER A 93 3.71 -8.44 13.36
N ILE A 94 3.97 -7.13 13.38
CA ILE A 94 4.81 -6.49 14.41
C ILE A 94 4.19 -6.69 15.80
N GLY A 95 2.86 -6.56 15.92
CA GLY A 95 2.16 -6.82 17.18
C GLY A 95 2.41 -8.22 17.72
N SER A 96 2.33 -9.24 16.86
CA SER A 96 2.62 -10.63 17.24
C SER A 96 4.09 -10.82 17.65
N GLU A 97 5.03 -10.17 16.96
CA GLU A 97 6.46 -10.24 17.29
C GLU A 97 6.74 -9.62 18.67
N VAL A 98 6.17 -8.44 18.95
CA VAL A 98 6.29 -7.76 20.24
C VAL A 98 5.73 -8.60 21.37
N ASP A 99 4.57 -9.23 21.18
CA ASP A 99 3.99 -10.13 22.18
C ASP A 99 4.87 -11.37 22.42
N GLY A 100 5.48 -11.91 21.37
CA GLY A 100 6.48 -12.98 21.47
C GLY A 100 7.67 -12.59 22.33
N LEU A 101 8.32 -11.47 22.00
CA LEU A 101 9.48 -10.94 22.73
C LEU A 101 9.17 -10.65 24.20
N LYS A 102 7.97 -10.12 24.49
CA LYS A 102 7.53 -9.87 25.87
C LYS A 102 7.39 -11.16 26.68
N ASN A 103 6.93 -12.24 26.07
CA ASN A 103 6.83 -13.54 26.75
C ASN A 103 8.23 -14.16 26.98
N GLU A 104 9.14 -14.00 26.03
CA GLU A 104 10.53 -14.44 26.15
C GLU A 104 11.30 -13.66 27.24
N GLU A 105 11.14 -12.33 27.27
CA GLU A 105 11.68 -11.45 28.33
C GLU A 105 11.20 -11.90 29.70
N ARG A 106 9.90 -12.13 29.85
CA ARG A 106 9.31 -12.62 31.10
C ARG A 106 9.91 -13.95 31.52
N THR A 107 10.02 -14.90 30.60
CA THR A 107 10.57 -16.23 30.89
C THR A 107 12.04 -16.14 31.34
N SER A 108 12.85 -15.36 30.62
CA SER A 108 14.27 -15.16 30.93
C SER A 108 14.47 -14.47 32.28
N ARG A 109 13.62 -13.48 32.60
CA ARG A 109 13.63 -12.80 33.90
C ARG A 109 13.27 -13.74 35.03
N ASP A 110 12.24 -14.56 34.87
CA ASP A 110 11.82 -15.51 35.89
C ASP A 110 12.91 -16.58 36.14
N GLU A 111 13.56 -17.07 35.09
CA GLU A 111 14.71 -17.98 35.20
C GLU A 111 15.90 -17.34 35.93
N PHE A 112 16.26 -16.11 35.58
CA PHE A 112 17.32 -15.37 36.27
C PHE A 112 17.03 -15.23 37.77
N ILE A 113 15.79 -14.87 38.14
CA ILE A 113 15.37 -14.76 39.54
C ILE A 113 15.54 -16.10 40.27
N GLU A 114 15.13 -17.22 39.65
CA GLU A 114 15.31 -18.55 40.23
C GLU A 114 16.79 -18.88 40.47
N GLN A 115 17.64 -18.60 39.50
CA GLN A 115 19.09 -18.81 39.62
C GLN A 115 19.68 -17.98 40.77
N MET A 116 19.26 -16.71 40.91
CA MET A 116 19.72 -15.83 41.98
C MET A 116 19.27 -16.31 43.38
N VAL A 117 18.04 -16.82 43.51
CA VAL A 117 17.54 -17.42 44.76
C VAL A 117 18.35 -18.67 45.12
N LYS A 118 18.64 -19.52 44.14
CA LYS A 118 19.46 -20.73 44.31
C LYS A 118 20.89 -20.37 44.74
N LEU A 119 21.48 -19.34 44.14
CA LEU A 119 22.78 -18.81 44.53
C LEU A 119 22.77 -18.27 45.96
N GLY A 120 21.78 -17.46 46.33
CA GLY A 120 21.63 -16.96 47.70
C GLY A 120 21.52 -18.09 48.74
N THR A 121 20.84 -19.17 48.38
CA THR A 121 20.73 -20.38 49.22
C THR A 121 22.07 -21.11 49.36
N ARG A 122 22.91 -21.13 48.32
CA ARG A 122 24.27 -21.69 48.36
C ARG A 122 25.20 -20.84 49.24
N ILE A 123 25.14 -19.52 49.11
CA ILE A 123 25.94 -18.58 49.93
C ILE A 123 25.61 -18.77 51.41
N ARG A 124 24.32 -18.83 51.77
CA ARG A 124 23.91 -19.01 53.17
C ARG A 124 24.43 -20.35 53.74
N ARG A 125 24.27 -21.45 53.00
CA ARG A 125 24.81 -22.77 53.40
C ARG A 125 26.33 -22.76 53.58
N PHE A 126 27.04 -22.05 52.70
CA PHE A 126 28.49 -21.91 52.81
C PHE A 126 28.88 -21.16 54.09
N GLN A 127 28.22 -20.05 54.38
CA GLN A 127 28.42 -19.28 55.62
C GLN A 127 28.11 -20.10 56.88
N GLU A 128 27.01 -20.86 56.87
CA GLU A 128 26.64 -21.77 57.97
C GLU A 128 27.69 -22.86 58.21
N LYS A 129 28.26 -23.42 57.14
CA LYS A 129 29.33 -24.43 57.23
C LYS A 129 30.58 -23.84 57.87
N ILE A 130 31.01 -22.66 57.42
CA ILE A 130 32.15 -21.94 58.01
C ILE A 130 31.91 -21.67 59.50
N ALA A 131 30.75 -21.13 59.87
CA ALA A 131 30.42 -20.86 61.27
C ALA A 131 30.43 -22.12 62.15
N SER A 132 29.97 -23.25 61.61
CA SER A 132 29.98 -24.54 62.31
C SER A 132 31.39 -25.13 62.48
N GLU A 133 32.28 -24.95 61.51
CA GLU A 133 33.69 -25.35 61.59
C GLU A 133 34.42 -24.59 62.72
N PHE A 134 34.23 -23.28 62.82
CA PHE A 134 34.79 -22.48 63.91
C PHE A 134 34.23 -22.84 65.30
N GLN A 135 32.97 -23.27 65.39
CA GLN A 135 32.42 -23.78 66.65
C GLN A 135 32.97 -25.16 67.02
N LYS A 136 33.23 -26.02 66.03
CA LYS A 136 33.90 -27.32 66.25
C LYS A 136 35.33 -27.16 66.74
N GLU A 137 36.10 -26.25 66.14
CA GLU A 137 37.50 -25.98 66.49
C GLU A 137 37.64 -25.40 67.92
N ASN A 138 36.68 -24.59 68.37
CA ASN A 138 36.62 -24.13 69.76
C ASN A 138 36.12 -25.20 70.76
N SER A 139 35.62 -26.35 70.29
CA SER A 139 35.07 -27.43 71.14
C SER A 139 35.93 -28.70 71.19
N ILE A 140 36.95 -28.82 70.34
CA ILE A 140 37.80 -30.02 70.27
C ILE A 140 39.16 -29.68 70.88
N GLY A 141 39.19 -29.74 72.22
CA GLY A 141 40.35 -30.29 72.89
C GLY A 141 40.39 -31.79 72.59
N THR A 142 41.49 -32.22 71.95
CA THR A 142 41.95 -33.61 71.85
C THR A 142 41.18 -34.54 70.89
N THR A 143 41.77 -34.86 69.74
CA THR A 143 42.32 -36.21 69.41
C THR A 143 42.76 -36.30 67.95
N ALA A 144 43.76 -37.15 67.73
CA ALA A 144 44.56 -37.29 66.53
C ALA A 144 43.96 -38.21 65.45
N GLU A 145 44.65 -38.22 64.31
CA GLU A 145 44.66 -39.19 63.20
C GLU A 145 43.59 -39.05 62.10
N THR A 146 44.05 -38.88 60.86
CA THR A 146 43.70 -39.74 59.69
C THR A 146 44.36 -39.21 58.40
N GLU A 147 45.58 -39.67 58.11
CA GLU A 147 46.38 -39.30 56.93
C GLU A 147 45.94 -39.99 55.61
N ASN A 148 44.93 -40.87 55.61
CA ASN A 148 44.57 -41.68 54.44
C ASN A 148 43.41 -41.17 53.56
N LYS A 149 42.84 -39.98 53.83
CA LYS A 149 41.71 -39.42 53.05
C LYS A 149 42.11 -38.28 52.10
N VAL A 150 43.31 -37.72 52.28
CA VAL A 150 43.80 -36.55 51.53
C VAL A 150 44.19 -36.92 50.09
N GLU A 151 44.64 -38.15 49.87
CA GLU A 151 45.13 -38.59 48.56
C GLU A 151 44.00 -38.92 47.57
N SER A 152 42.85 -39.41 48.06
CA SER A 152 41.64 -39.64 47.24
C SER A 152 40.98 -38.34 46.80
N ASP A 153 40.91 -37.36 47.70
CA ASP A 153 40.29 -36.06 47.43
C ASP A 153 41.15 -35.23 46.46
N SER A 154 42.49 -35.39 46.50
CA SER A 154 43.41 -34.76 45.56
C SER A 154 43.27 -35.28 44.12
N ARG A 155 42.96 -36.57 43.92
CA ARG A 155 42.71 -37.13 42.58
C ARG A 155 41.40 -36.63 41.97
N ILE A 156 40.34 -36.57 42.78
CA ILE A 156 39.04 -36.07 42.32
C ILE A 156 39.14 -34.59 41.91
N LEU A 157 39.93 -33.80 42.65
CA LEU A 157 40.15 -32.39 42.32
C LEU A 157 40.96 -32.23 41.03
N ALA A 158 41.95 -33.08 40.78
CA ALA A 158 42.74 -33.08 39.55
C ALA A 158 41.87 -33.43 38.32
N ASP A 159 41.05 -34.48 38.42
CA ASP A 159 40.12 -34.87 37.35
C ASP A 159 39.11 -33.77 37.01
N MET A 160 38.62 -33.04 38.03
CA MET A 160 37.74 -31.87 37.81
C MET A 160 38.46 -30.72 37.10
N VAL A 161 39.74 -30.46 37.43
CA VAL A 161 40.53 -29.43 36.76
C VAL A 161 40.76 -29.80 35.30
N ASP A 162 41.12 -31.05 35.01
CA ASP A 162 41.30 -31.53 33.64
C ASP A 162 40.00 -31.48 32.83
N GLN A 163 38.86 -31.79 33.47
CA GLN A 163 37.55 -31.64 32.85
C GLN A 163 37.24 -30.18 32.50
N ILE A 164 37.47 -29.25 33.44
CA ILE A 164 37.24 -27.80 33.20
C ILE A 164 38.16 -27.32 32.08
N VAL A 165 39.44 -27.67 32.10
CA VAL A 165 40.41 -27.30 31.05
C VAL A 165 39.94 -27.83 29.69
N SER A 166 39.53 -29.10 29.61
CA SER A 166 39.01 -29.68 28.37
C SER A 166 37.75 -28.96 27.87
N GLN A 167 36.85 -28.57 28.77
CA GLN A 167 35.62 -27.86 28.43
C GLN A 167 35.94 -26.45 27.91
N THR A 168 36.81 -25.72 28.61
CA THR A 168 37.24 -24.36 28.23
C THR A 168 37.93 -24.35 26.88
N THR A 169 38.82 -25.32 26.62
CA THR A 169 39.54 -25.39 25.32
C THR A 169 38.55 -25.58 24.16
N LYS A 170 37.51 -26.39 24.36
CA LYS A 170 36.48 -26.63 23.34
C LYS A 170 35.64 -25.37 23.07
N GLU A 171 35.20 -24.69 24.13
CA GLU A 171 34.44 -23.43 24.02
C GLU A 171 35.28 -22.32 23.36
N GLU A 172 36.57 -22.22 23.65
CA GLU A 172 37.46 -21.25 22.99
C GLU A 172 37.58 -21.51 21.47
N GLN A 173 37.61 -22.77 21.06
CA GLN A 173 37.63 -23.13 19.64
C GLN A 173 36.30 -22.86 18.93
N GLU A 174 35.17 -23.18 19.58
CA GLU A 174 33.84 -22.84 19.06
C GLU A 174 33.68 -21.31 18.93
N TYR A 175 34.14 -20.54 19.92
CA TYR A 175 34.14 -19.07 19.88
C TYR A 175 34.94 -18.50 18.70
N LEU A 176 36.12 -19.06 18.42
CA LEU A 176 36.94 -18.62 17.28
C LEU A 176 36.26 -18.89 15.94
N VAL A 177 35.58 -20.04 15.80
CA VAL A 177 34.81 -20.37 14.59
C VAL A 177 33.64 -19.40 14.42
N GLU A 178 32.90 -19.13 15.50
CA GLU A 178 31.78 -18.18 15.49
C GLU A 178 32.24 -16.77 15.08
N GLN A 179 33.42 -16.35 15.55
CA GLN A 179 33.99 -15.05 15.20
C GLN A 179 34.35 -14.93 13.71
N ILE A 180 34.74 -16.04 13.06
CA ILE A 180 34.99 -16.07 11.62
C ILE A 180 33.67 -15.96 10.85
N ILE A 181 32.65 -16.73 11.26
CA ILE A 181 31.31 -16.70 10.64
C ILE A 181 30.71 -15.29 10.76
N GLN A 182 30.81 -14.66 11.93
CA GLN A 182 30.33 -13.31 12.16
C GLN A 182 30.96 -12.31 11.18
N LYS A 183 32.28 -12.35 10.99
CA LYS A 183 32.98 -11.47 10.03
C LYS A 183 32.50 -11.70 8.60
N GLN A 184 32.24 -12.95 8.22
CA GLN A 184 31.76 -13.28 6.89
C GLN A 184 30.34 -12.76 6.64
N VAL A 185 29.43 -12.96 7.59
CA VAL A 185 28.06 -12.42 7.52
C VAL A 185 28.07 -10.90 7.45
N GLN A 186 28.96 -10.25 8.20
CA GLN A 186 29.09 -8.80 8.19
C GLN A 186 29.55 -8.27 6.83
N GLN A 187 30.46 -8.98 6.14
CA GLN A 187 30.86 -8.65 4.78
C GLN A 187 29.72 -8.85 3.79
N GLU A 188 29.02 -9.99 3.84
CA GLU A 188 27.87 -10.27 2.96
C GLU A 188 26.76 -9.23 3.11
N TYR A 189 26.54 -8.73 4.33
CA TYR A 189 25.59 -7.65 4.59
C TYR A 189 25.98 -6.35 3.88
N VAL A 190 27.26 -5.96 3.94
CA VAL A 190 27.77 -4.76 3.25
C VAL A 190 27.61 -4.91 1.74
N ASP A 191 27.98 -6.06 1.19
CA ASP A 191 27.86 -6.34 -0.25
C ASP A 191 26.39 -6.27 -0.71
N LEU A 192 25.46 -6.79 0.11
CA LEU A 192 24.03 -6.74 -0.18
C LEU A 192 23.49 -5.30 -0.12
N GLN A 193 23.94 -4.50 0.85
CA GLN A 193 23.57 -3.10 0.98
C GLN A 193 24.03 -2.27 -0.22
N GLU A 194 25.24 -2.50 -0.72
CA GLU A 194 25.75 -1.88 -1.95
C GLU A 194 24.91 -2.29 -3.17
N LYS A 195 24.57 -3.57 -3.28
CA LYS A 195 23.74 -4.08 -4.38
C LYS A 195 22.33 -3.49 -4.38
N VAL A 196 21.71 -3.35 -3.21
CA VAL A 196 20.40 -2.68 -3.07
C VAL A 196 20.48 -1.21 -3.48
N SER A 197 21.56 -0.52 -3.07
CA SER A 197 21.79 0.89 -3.43
C SER A 197 21.96 1.05 -4.95
N LEU A 198 22.73 0.17 -5.59
CA LEU A 198 22.91 0.14 -7.04
C LEU A 198 21.59 -0.12 -7.77
N MET A 199 20.80 -1.10 -7.29
CA MET A 199 19.49 -1.41 -7.87
C MET A 199 18.54 -0.21 -7.77
N GLY A 200 18.58 0.55 -6.66
CA GLY A 200 17.85 1.80 -6.50
C GLY A 200 18.26 2.87 -7.51
N MET A 201 19.55 2.99 -7.84
CA MET A 201 20.02 3.90 -8.88
C MET A 201 19.54 3.45 -10.27
N ILE A 202 19.71 2.18 -10.61
CA ILE A 202 19.25 1.61 -11.88
C ILE A 202 17.75 1.83 -12.07
N MET A 203 16.95 1.63 -11.03
CA MET A 203 15.50 1.84 -11.08
C MET A 203 15.13 3.30 -11.35
N LYS A 204 15.85 4.25 -10.74
CA LYS A 204 15.66 5.70 -11.02
C LYS A 204 16.03 6.05 -12.46
N GLU A 205 17.18 5.57 -12.94
CA GLU A 205 17.66 5.78 -14.31
C GLU A 205 16.68 5.17 -15.34
N THR A 206 16.22 3.95 -15.08
CA THR A 206 15.27 3.23 -15.96
C THR A 206 13.93 3.97 -16.03
N LYS A 207 13.47 4.52 -14.91
CA LYS A 207 12.26 5.34 -14.87
C LYS A 207 12.43 6.65 -15.66
N ALA A 208 13.58 7.33 -15.52
CA ALA A 208 13.89 8.52 -16.29
C ALA A 208 13.95 8.24 -17.80
N LEU A 209 14.55 7.11 -18.22
CA LEU A 209 14.55 6.64 -19.61
C LEU A 209 13.15 6.34 -20.15
N GLN A 210 12.30 5.69 -19.35
CA GLN A 210 10.90 5.45 -19.70
C GLN A 210 10.11 6.75 -19.86
N ASP A 211 10.34 7.73 -18.99
CA ASP A 211 9.68 9.03 -19.07
C ASP A 211 10.14 9.83 -20.32
N LEU A 212 11.43 9.73 -20.69
CA LEU A 212 11.98 10.38 -21.88
C LEU A 212 11.46 9.77 -23.19
N THR A 213 11.15 8.47 -23.20
CA THR A 213 10.59 7.75 -24.35
C THR A 213 9.06 7.87 -24.46
N ARG A 214 8.43 8.62 -23.54
CA ARG A 214 6.96 8.75 -23.42
C ARG A 214 6.37 10.04 -24.03
N TYR A 215 7.18 10.92 -24.62
CA TYR A 215 6.69 12.02 -25.45
C TYR A 215 6.85 11.69 -26.96
N PRO A 216 5.91 12.10 -27.83
CA PRO A 216 5.87 11.73 -29.25
C PRO A 216 7.03 12.28 -30.10
#